data_AF-A0A8X6S0I0-F1
#
_entry.id   AF-A0A8X6S0I0-F1
#
_cell.length_a   1.000
_cell.length_b   1.000
_cell.length_c   1.000
_cell.angle_alpha   90.00
_cell.angle_beta   90.00
_cell.angle_gamma   90.00
#
_symmetry.space_group_name_H-M   'P 1'
#
loop_
_entity.id
_entity.type
_entity.pdbx_description
1 polymer ?
#
loop_
_entity_poly.entity_id
_entity_poly.type
_entity_poly.pdbx_seq_one_letter_code
_entity_poly.pdbx_strand_id
1 'polypeptide(L)'
;MSEISSNLFTFKASLSRGNRKKSGGFRSDGATYFEAVAEVLDKATEEIYITDWWLSPEIYLKRPTVHGHYWQLDYILKRKAVARPSRRERLGAERDREEGTNMAER
;
A
#
# COMPACT_ATOMS: atom_id res chain seq x y z
N MET A 1 10.83 -38.97 22.49
CA MET A 1 10.78 -37.60 23.02
C MET A 1 11.76 -36.77 22.19
N SER A 2 11.44 -35.82 21.32
CA SER A 2 10.22 -35.29 20.71
C SER A 2 10.74 -34.44 19.53
N GLU A 3 10.32 -34.75 18.31
CA GLU A 3 10.61 -33.95 17.12
C GLU A 3 9.90 -32.59 17.23
N ILE A 4 10.64 -31.49 17.10
CA ILE A 4 10.03 -30.17 16.90
C ILE A 4 10.20 -29.83 15.42
N SER A 5 9.11 -30.06 14.68
CA SER A 5 8.89 -29.47 13.36
C SER A 5 8.67 -27.97 13.54
N SER A 6 9.55 -27.15 12.99
CA SER A 6 9.31 -25.71 12.87
C SER A 6 9.26 -25.37 11.39
N ASN A 7 8.03 -25.22 10.91
CA ASN A 7 7.69 -24.73 9.58
C ASN A 7 8.40 -23.38 9.33
N LEU A 8 9.49 -23.42 8.57
CA LEU A 8 10.12 -22.22 8.02
C LEU A 8 9.26 -21.77 6.83
N PHE A 9 8.25 -20.95 7.12
CA PHE A 9 7.45 -20.28 6.10
C PHE A 9 8.34 -19.22 5.42
N THR A 10 9.02 -19.62 4.35
CA THR A 10 9.88 -18.75 3.54
C THR A 10 9.04 -17.66 2.87
N PHE A 11 9.08 -16.44 3.42
CA PHE A 11 8.48 -15.25 2.81
C PHE A 11 9.46 -14.60 1.83
N LYS A 12 9.10 -14.56 0.54
CA LYS A 12 9.96 -14.05 -0.54
C LYS A 12 9.78 -12.54 -0.70
N ALA A 13 10.60 -11.75 -0.01
CA ALA A 13 10.72 -10.32 -0.30
C ALA A 13 11.57 -10.13 -1.56
N SER A 14 10.93 -9.82 -2.70
CA SER A 14 11.64 -9.38 -3.90
C SER A 14 12.13 -7.94 -3.68
N LEU A 15 13.43 -7.77 -3.49
CA LEU A 15 14.05 -6.46 -3.32
C LEU A 15 13.92 -5.65 -4.62
N SER A 16 13.00 -4.68 -4.65
CA SER A 16 12.97 -3.67 -5.70
C SER A 16 14.23 -2.81 -5.63
N ARG A 17 15.05 -2.86 -6.69
CA ARG A 17 16.21 -1.96 -6.88
C ARG A 17 15.67 -0.55 -7.17
N GLY A 18 15.52 0.28 -6.14
CA GLY A 18 15.15 1.68 -6.37
C GLY A 18 14.74 2.53 -5.17
N ASN A 19 14.73 2.02 -3.94
CA ASN A 19 14.30 2.84 -2.80
C ASN A 19 15.43 3.77 -2.33
N ARG A 20 15.35 5.04 -2.73
CA ARG A 20 16.07 6.13 -2.03
C ARG A 20 15.60 6.16 -0.58
N LYS A 21 16.42 5.70 0.36
CA LYS A 21 16.23 6.04 1.78
C LYS A 21 16.20 7.57 1.87
N LYS A 22 15.10 8.16 2.35
CA LYS A 22 15.15 9.56 2.80
C LYS A 22 16.12 9.58 3.98
N SER A 23 17.31 10.12 3.76
CA SER A 23 18.30 10.43 4.79
C SER A 23 17.74 11.55 5.66
N GLY A 24 16.86 11.21 6.59
CA GLY A 24 16.29 12.11 7.59
C GLY A 24 16.11 11.29 8.86
N GLY A 25 16.68 11.79 9.96
CA GLY A 25 16.91 11.07 11.22
C GLY A 25 15.73 10.29 11.77
N PHE A 26 16.03 9.42 12.73
CA PHE A 26 15.04 8.63 13.46
C PHE A 26 13.80 9.47 13.79
N ARG A 27 12.63 9.03 13.34
CA ARG A 27 11.36 9.58 13.82
C ARG A 27 11.13 9.03 15.20
N SER A 28 11.58 9.79 16.19
CA SER A 28 11.42 9.47 17.59
C SER A 28 9.99 9.74 18.09
N ASP A 29 9.20 10.51 17.34
CA ASP A 29 7.82 10.87 17.68
C ASP A 29 6.80 10.26 16.70
N GLY A 30 5.73 9.71 17.27
CA GLY A 30 4.59 9.17 16.54
C GLY A 30 3.93 10.20 15.62
N ALA A 31 3.92 11.48 16.01
CA ALA A 31 3.36 12.54 15.18
C ALA A 31 4.05 12.63 13.80
N THR A 32 5.38 12.67 13.80
CA THR A 32 6.17 12.74 12.55
C THR A 32 6.05 11.46 11.73
N TYR A 33 5.91 10.30 12.40
CA TYR A 33 5.71 9.02 11.73
C TYR A 33 4.37 9.02 10.96
N PHE A 34 3.27 9.35 11.63
CA PHE A 34 1.95 9.36 11.02
C PHE A 34 1.83 10.39 9.90
N GLU A 35 2.46 11.56 10.04
CA GLU A 35 2.48 12.56 8.97
C GLU A 35 3.13 12.03 7.68
N ALA A 36 4.26 11.38 7.80
CA ALA A 36 4.94 10.80 6.65
C ALA A 36 4.19 9.58 6.08
N VAL A 37 3.53 8.78 6.92
CA VAL A 37 2.64 7.70 6.47
C VAL A 37 1.49 8.29 5.65
N ALA A 38 0.88 9.39 6.10
CA ALA A 38 -0.19 10.07 5.38
C ALA A 38 0.25 10.49 3.96
N GLU A 39 1.46 11.06 3.84
CA GLU A 39 2.01 11.46 2.54
C GLU A 39 2.30 10.28 1.61
N VAL A 40 2.80 9.17 2.16
CA VAL A 40 3.08 7.96 1.38
C VAL A 40 1.77 7.30 0.93
N LEU A 41 0.77 7.23 1.79
CA LEU A 41 -0.55 6.70 1.46
C LEU A 41 -1.24 7.55 0.37
N ASP A 42 -1.10 8.87 0.43
CA ASP A 42 -1.66 9.76 -0.60
C ASP A 42 -0.92 9.64 -1.94
N LYS A 43 0.36 9.25 -1.94
CA LYS A 43 1.14 9.01 -3.16
C LYS A 43 1.08 7.57 -3.67
N ALA A 44 0.51 6.64 -2.92
CA ALA A 44 0.46 5.24 -3.30
C ALA A 44 -0.41 5.04 -4.55
N THR A 45 0.19 4.45 -5.59
CA THR A 45 -0.45 4.19 -6.91
C THR A 45 -0.74 2.72 -7.16
N GLU A 46 -0.04 1.79 -6.49
CA GLU A 46 -0.05 0.36 -6.84
C GLU A 46 -0.61 -0.57 -5.79
N GLU A 47 -0.23 -0.50 -4.52
CA GLU A 47 -0.77 -1.41 -3.50
C GLU A 47 -0.43 -0.83 -2.13
N ILE A 48 -1.37 -0.90 -1.20
CA ILE A 48 -1.18 -0.46 0.18
C ILE A 48 -1.31 -1.70 1.07
N TYR A 49 -0.19 -2.12 1.62
CA TYR A 49 -0.13 -3.21 2.60
C TYR A 49 -0.02 -2.63 4.00
N ILE A 50 -0.98 -2.94 4.86
CA ILE A 50 -0.97 -2.57 6.28
C ILE A 50 -0.95 -3.86 7.08
N THR A 51 0.05 -4.00 7.95
CA THR A 51 0.15 -5.12 8.89
C THR A 51 0.19 -4.57 10.29
N ASP A 52 -0.91 -4.74 11.03
CA ASP A 52 -1.03 -4.26 12.40
C ASP A 52 -1.65 -5.35 13.28
N TRP A 53 -1.30 -5.34 14.57
CA TRP A 53 -1.93 -6.20 15.57
C TRP A 53 -3.27 -5.61 16.03
N TRP A 54 -3.39 -4.28 16.06
CA TRP A 54 -4.63 -3.56 16.35
C TRP A 54 -4.69 -2.26 15.55
N LEU A 55 -5.53 -2.23 14.51
CA LEU A 55 -5.74 -1.03 13.70
C LEU A 55 -7.13 -0.45 13.96
N SER A 56 -7.18 0.81 14.40
CA SER A 56 -8.45 1.55 14.42
C SER A 56 -8.58 2.37 13.13
N PRO A 57 -9.63 2.14 12.30
CA PRO A 57 -9.80 2.84 11.03
C PRO A 57 -10.11 4.34 11.20
N GLU A 58 -10.50 4.74 12.42
CA GLU A 58 -10.93 6.11 12.72
C GLU A 58 -9.78 7.05 13.11
N ILE A 59 -8.53 6.57 13.12
CA ILE A 59 -7.38 7.37 13.50
C ILE A 59 -7.07 8.47 12.47
N TYR A 60 -6.60 9.61 12.98
CA TYR A 60 -6.14 10.74 12.17
C TYR A 60 -4.62 10.73 12.05
N LEU A 61 -4.12 10.76 10.81
CA LEU A 61 -2.68 10.72 10.55
C LEU A 61 -2.00 12.10 10.65
N LYS A 62 -2.75 13.20 10.46
CA LYS A 62 -2.26 14.58 10.63
C LYS A 62 -3.11 15.33 11.64
N ARG A 63 -2.47 16.06 12.56
CA ARG A 63 -3.11 16.96 13.53
C ARG A 63 -2.40 18.32 13.52
N PRO A 64 -3.13 19.45 13.65
CA PRO A 64 -4.58 19.60 13.81
C PRO A 64 -5.36 19.19 12.56
N THR A 65 -6.65 18.84 12.72
CA THR A 65 -7.53 18.38 11.64
C THR A 65 -8.02 19.55 10.78
N VAL A 66 -7.10 20.25 10.13
CA VAL A 66 -7.40 21.45 9.32
C VAL A 66 -8.31 21.14 8.12
N HIS A 67 -8.34 19.88 7.66
CA HIS A 67 -9.12 19.43 6.50
C HIS A 67 -10.23 18.44 6.88
N GLY A 68 -10.74 18.49 8.11
CA GLY A 68 -11.77 17.57 8.60
C GLY A 68 -11.34 16.10 8.50
N HIS A 69 -12.17 15.27 7.85
CA HIS A 69 -11.96 13.82 7.68
C HIS A 69 -10.93 13.44 6.60
N TYR A 70 -10.31 14.41 5.91
CA TYR A 70 -9.41 14.13 4.79
C TYR A 70 -8.21 13.24 5.19
N TRP A 71 -7.67 13.45 6.40
CA TRP A 71 -6.50 12.72 6.92
C TRP A 71 -6.86 11.53 7.80
N GLN A 72 -8.14 11.14 7.85
CA GLN A 72 -8.58 9.95 8.54
C GLN A 72 -8.22 8.72 7.69
N LEU A 73 -7.69 7.68 8.35
CA LEU A 73 -7.16 6.51 7.66
C LEU A 73 -8.21 5.85 6.75
N ASP A 74 -9.43 5.64 7.26
CA ASP A 74 -10.54 5.08 6.48
C ASP A 74 -10.83 5.88 5.19
N TYR A 75 -10.93 7.20 5.30
CA TYR A 75 -11.21 8.07 4.15
C TYR A 75 -10.09 8.07 3.11
N ILE A 76 -8.83 7.97 3.54
CA ILE A 76 -7.70 7.83 2.61
C ILE A 76 -7.81 6.50 1.86
N LEU A 77 -8.01 5.40 2.59
CA LEU A 77 -8.09 4.06 2.01
C LEU A 77 -9.29 3.93 1.06
N LYS A 78 -10.46 4.45 1.44
CA LYS A 78 -11.65 4.45 0.60
C LYS A 78 -11.43 5.19 -0.72
N ARG A 79 -10.79 6.37 -0.69
CA ARG A 79 -10.46 7.13 -1.90
C ARG A 79 -9.50 6.37 -2.83
N LYS A 80 -8.47 5.74 -2.25
CA LYS A 80 -7.51 4.94 -3.04
C LYS A 80 -8.12 3.64 -3.56
N ALA A 81 -9.06 3.05 -2.84
CA ALA A 81 -9.79 1.87 -3.29
C ALA A 81 -10.72 2.20 -4.46
N VAL A 82 -11.49 3.30 -4.38
CA VAL A 82 -12.41 3.72 -5.45
C VAL A 82 -11.65 4.12 -6.73
N ALA A 83 -10.49 4.77 -6.61
CA ALA A 83 -9.69 5.15 -7.77
C ALA A 83 -9.11 3.95 -8.55
N ARG A 84 -9.16 2.74 -7.98
CA ARG A 84 -8.58 1.55 -8.60
C ARG A 84 -9.65 0.65 -9.18
N PRO A 85 -9.57 0.31 -10.47
CA PRO A 85 -10.41 -0.74 -11.03
C PRO A 85 -10.10 -2.09 -10.41
N SER A 86 -11.11 -2.95 -10.36
CA SER A 86 -11.01 -4.26 -9.72
C SER A 86 -9.92 -5.10 -10.41
N ARG A 87 -9.29 -6.04 -9.68
CA ARG A 87 -8.23 -6.90 -10.26
C ARG A 87 -8.72 -7.65 -11.51
N ARG A 88 -10.01 -7.99 -11.55
CA ARG A 88 -10.65 -8.66 -12.69
C ARG A 88 -10.76 -7.73 -13.91
N GLU A 89 -11.12 -6.47 -13.70
CA GLU A 89 -11.15 -5.46 -14.77
C GLU A 89 -9.76 -5.21 -15.35
N ARG A 90 -8.72 -5.19 -14.50
CA ARG A 90 -7.33 -5.02 -14.96
C ARG A 90 -6.86 -6.19 -15.82
N LEU A 91 -7.13 -7.42 -15.39
CA LEU A 91 -6.78 -8.62 -16.16
C LEU A 91 -7.62 -8.74 -17.44
N GLY A 92 -8.85 -8.22 -17.45
CA GLY A 92 -9.66 -8.08 -18.67
C GLY A 92 -8.99 -7.14 -19.66
N ALA A 93 -8.69 -5.92 -19.23
CA ALA A 93 -8.07 -4.90 -20.08
C ALA A 93 -6.66 -5.28 -20.60
N GLU A 94 -5.88 -6.06 -19.83
CA GLU A 94 -4.58 -6.59 -20.28
C GLU A 94 -4.76 -7.62 -21.40
N ARG A 95 -5.72 -8.56 -21.27
CA ARG A 95 -6.03 -9.53 -22.34
C ARG A 95 -6.53 -8.84 -23.60
N ASP A 96 -7.42 -7.86 -23.47
CA ASP A 96 -7.94 -7.11 -24.61
C ASP A 96 -6.82 -6.34 -25.35
N ARG A 97 -5.79 -5.88 -24.62
CA ARG A 97 -4.60 -5.24 -25.20
C ARG A 97 -3.71 -6.23 -25.96
N GLU A 98 -3.48 -7.40 -25.39
CA GLU A 98 -2.66 -8.46 -26.00
C GLU A 98 -3.32 -9.02 -27.27
N GLU A 99 -4.65 -9.20 -27.26
CA GLU A 99 -5.41 -9.63 -28.43
C GLU A 99 -5.35 -8.61 -29.58
N GLY A 100 -5.43 -7.31 -29.28
CA GLY A 100 -5.29 -6.25 -30.27
C GLY A 100 -3.92 -6.19 -30.92
N THR A 101 -2.84 -6.47 -30.18
CA THR A 101 -1.48 -6.51 -30.73
C THR A 101 -1.23 -7.74 -31.59
N ASN A 102 -1.75 -8.91 -31.21
CA ASN A 102 -1.58 -10.16 -31.95
C ASN A 102 -2.40 -10.18 -33.26
N MET A 103 -3.54 -9.49 -33.30
CA MET A 103 -4.34 -9.30 -34.52
C MET A 103 -3.66 -8.38 -35.55
N ALA A 104 -2.85 -7.41 -35.11
CA ALA A 104 -2.15 -6.49 -36.01
C ALA A 104 -0.90 -7.13 -36.67
N GLU A 105 -0.43 -8.26 -36.15
CA GLU A 105 0.73 -9.02 -36.65
C GLU A 105 0.35 -10.21 -37.56
N ARG A 106 -0.93 -10.36 -37.93
CA ARG A 106 -1.43 -11.38 -38.89
C ARG A 106 -1.94 -10.73 -40.17
#